data_AF-R7Z8F9-F1
#
_entry.id   AF-R7Z8F9-F1
#
_cell.length_a   1.000
_cell.length_b   1.000
_cell.length_c   1.000
_cell.angle_alpha   90.00
_cell.angle_beta   90.00
_cell.angle_gamma   90.00
#
_symmetry.space_group_name_H-M   'P 1'
#
loop_
_entity.id
_entity.type
_entity.pdbx_description
1 polymer ?
#
loop_
_entity_poly.entity_id
_entity_poly.type
_entity_poly.pdbx_seq_one_letter_code
_entity_poly.pdbx_strand_id
1 'polypeptide(L)'
;MDRWIATMSGVIGTIVSYSVDGLGMAVTVLIGFMAIDYMTGILTGIVNHNLNSRIGFNGIIRKVYYLMLVSSVYLLAVVVPGIEYAGDGAAIAFCVLEFISITENGTKMGLPTPNFIKNILAIVKDKTAEGDTK
;
A
#
# COMPACT_ATOMS: atom_id res chain seq x y z
N MET A 1 -10.54 -29.58 -6.26
CA MET A 1 -9.73 -28.44 -5.79
C MET A 1 -9.21 -27.63 -6.97
N ASP A 2 -8.66 -28.28 -7.98
CA ASP A 2 -7.96 -27.64 -9.11
C ASP A 2 -8.85 -26.70 -9.95
N ARG A 3 -10.12 -27.07 -10.16
CA ARG A 3 -11.08 -26.22 -10.90
C ARG A 3 -11.40 -24.91 -10.15
N TRP A 4 -11.54 -24.97 -8.83
CA TRP A 4 -11.83 -23.78 -8.02
C TRP A 4 -10.64 -22.84 -7.94
N ILE A 5 -9.43 -23.39 -7.79
CA ILE A 5 -8.18 -22.61 -7.81
C ILE A 5 -8.01 -21.91 -9.16
N ALA A 6 -8.23 -22.63 -10.27
CA ALA A 6 -8.14 -22.06 -11.62
C ALA A 6 -9.20 -20.99 -11.89
N THR A 7 -10.43 -21.18 -11.39
CA THR A 7 -11.49 -20.17 -11.51
C THR A 7 -11.15 -18.92 -10.70
N MET A 8 -10.66 -19.06 -9.47
CA MET A 8 -10.27 -17.92 -8.64
C MET A 8 -9.08 -17.15 -9.22
N SER A 9 -8.04 -17.87 -9.69
CA SER A 9 -6.89 -17.23 -10.33
C SER A 9 -7.26 -16.55 -11.64
N GLY A 10 -8.18 -17.13 -12.43
CA GLY A 10 -8.70 -16.51 -13.66
C GLY A 10 -9.49 -15.24 -13.41
N VAL A 11 -10.35 -15.20 -12.38
CA VAL A 11 -11.10 -13.99 -12.00
C VAL A 11 -10.15 -12.89 -11.53
N ILE A 12 -9.20 -13.22 -10.64
CA ILE A 12 -8.17 -12.27 -10.18
C ILE A 12 -7.35 -11.76 -11.36
N GLY A 13 -6.88 -12.65 -12.22
CA GLY A 13 -6.11 -12.31 -13.42
C GLY A 13 -6.86 -11.37 -14.35
N THR A 14 -8.15 -11.61 -14.58
CA THR A 14 -8.99 -10.76 -15.44
C THR A 14 -9.17 -9.36 -14.86
N ILE A 15 -9.44 -9.25 -13.55
CA ILE A 15 -9.58 -7.96 -12.86
C ILE A 15 -8.26 -7.19 -12.92
N VAL A 16 -7.13 -7.87 -12.68
CA VAL A 16 -5.79 -7.27 -12.76
C VAL A 16 -5.50 -6.80 -14.18
N SER A 17 -5.68 -7.64 -15.20
CA SER A 17 -5.45 -7.26 -16.60
C SER A 17 -6.29 -6.06 -17.02
N TYR A 18 -7.58 -6.01 -16.67
CA TYR A 18 -8.44 -4.86 -16.98
C TYR A 18 -7.99 -3.59 -16.24
N SER A 19 -7.53 -3.73 -15.00
CA SER A 19 -7.04 -2.59 -14.21
C SER A 19 -5.71 -2.04 -14.76
N VAL A 20 -4.81 -2.92 -15.23
CA VAL A 20 -3.54 -2.52 -15.87
C VAL A 20 -3.79 -1.67 -17.11
N ASP A 21 -4.67 -2.12 -18.00
CA ASP A 21 -4.98 -1.40 -19.24
C ASP A 21 -5.73 -0.08 -18.99
N GLY A 22 -6.52 0.00 -17.91
CA GLY A 22 -7.34 1.17 -17.59
C GLY A 22 -6.66 2.25 -16.72
N LEU A 23 -5.79 1.85 -15.77
CA LEU A 23 -5.22 2.74 -14.74
C LEU A 23 -3.71 2.97 -14.88
N GLY A 24 -3.03 2.17 -15.71
CA GLY A 24 -1.57 2.14 -15.78
C GLY A 24 -0.92 1.21 -14.74
N MET A 25 0.31 0.80 -15.02
CA MET A 25 1.03 -0.21 -14.23
C MET A 25 1.33 0.27 -12.80
N ALA A 26 1.79 1.51 -12.60
CA ALA A 26 2.19 1.99 -11.28
C ALA A 26 0.99 2.08 -10.30
N VAL A 27 -0.15 2.56 -10.77
CA VAL A 27 -1.39 2.62 -9.97
C VAL A 27 -1.91 1.22 -9.66
N THR A 28 -1.84 0.30 -10.63
CA THR A 28 -2.25 -1.09 -10.41
C THR A 28 -1.39 -1.78 -9.35
N VAL A 29 -0.06 -1.58 -9.40
CA VAL A 29 0.85 -2.07 -8.37
C VAL A 29 0.55 -1.45 -7.01
N LEU A 30 0.27 -0.13 -6.95
CA LEU A 30 -0.10 0.55 -5.71
C LEU A 30 -1.35 -0.06 -5.07
N ILE A 31 -2.40 -0.32 -5.85
CA ILE A 31 -3.62 -0.99 -5.36
C ILE A 31 -3.29 -2.39 -4.81
N GLY A 32 -2.40 -3.13 -5.49
CA GLY A 32 -1.91 -4.41 -5.01
C GLY A 32 -1.20 -4.31 -3.65
N PHE A 33 -0.30 -3.35 -3.49
CA PHE A 33 0.38 -3.07 -2.21
C PHE A 33 -0.63 -2.69 -1.11
N MET A 34 -1.61 -1.84 -1.43
CA MET A 34 -2.66 -1.45 -0.50
C MET A 34 -3.49 -2.65 -0.03
N ALA A 35 -3.80 -3.59 -0.92
CA ALA A 35 -4.54 -4.81 -0.60
C ALA A 35 -3.73 -5.74 0.31
N ILE A 36 -2.45 -5.96 -0.01
CA ILE A 36 -1.54 -6.75 0.82
C ILE A 36 -1.41 -6.12 2.21
N ASP A 37 -1.20 -4.81 2.28
CA ASP A 37 -1.10 -4.10 3.56
C ASP A 37 -2.38 -4.25 4.39
N TYR A 38 -3.56 -4.09 3.80
CA TYR A 38 -4.83 -4.29 4.51
C TYR A 38 -4.97 -5.73 5.04
N MET A 39 -4.62 -6.73 4.23
CA MET A 39 -4.61 -8.13 4.65
C MET A 39 -3.63 -8.37 5.80
N THR A 40 -2.40 -7.85 5.72
CA THR A 40 -1.41 -7.99 6.80
C THR A 40 -1.81 -7.25 8.07
N GLY A 41 -2.52 -6.13 7.97
CA GLY A 41 -3.09 -5.41 9.10
C GLY A 41 -4.17 -6.22 9.82
N ILE A 42 -5.06 -6.88 9.06
CA ILE A 42 -6.06 -7.81 9.63
C ILE A 42 -5.34 -8.97 10.33
N LEU A 43 -4.38 -9.61 9.67
CA LEU A 43 -3.61 -10.71 10.26
C LEU A 43 -2.93 -10.30 11.57
N THR A 44 -2.33 -9.11 11.60
CA THR A 44 -1.70 -8.55 12.80
C THR A 44 -2.69 -8.38 13.94
N GLY A 45 -3.91 -7.89 13.65
CA GLY A 45 -4.96 -7.77 14.64
C GLY A 45 -5.48 -9.11 15.16
N ILE A 46 -5.55 -10.13 14.29
CA ILE A 46 -5.90 -11.50 14.68
C ILE A 46 -4.83 -12.09 15.60
N VAL A 47 -3.56 -12.06 15.20
CA VAL A 47 -2.43 -12.63 15.94
C VAL A 47 -2.30 -12.00 17.33
N ASN A 48 -2.51 -10.70 17.43
CA ASN A 48 -2.41 -9.97 18.68
C ASN A 48 -3.73 -9.90 19.47
N HIS A 49 -4.78 -10.62 19.05
CA HIS A 49 -6.12 -10.59 19.65
C HIS A 49 -6.69 -9.16 19.85
N ASN A 50 -6.34 -8.23 18.97
CA ASN A 50 -6.69 -6.82 19.08
C ASN A 50 -7.28 -6.29 17.76
N LEU A 51 -8.28 -7.01 17.25
CA LEU A 51 -9.02 -6.58 16.07
C LEU A 51 -9.89 -5.38 16.42
N ASN A 52 -9.57 -4.24 15.80
CA ASN A 52 -10.32 -3.01 15.97
C ASN A 52 -10.74 -2.45 14.60
N SER A 53 -12.04 -2.44 14.36
CA SER A 53 -12.63 -1.95 13.10
C SER A 53 -12.33 -0.47 12.84
N ARG A 54 -12.13 0.34 13.89
CA ARG A 54 -11.72 1.75 13.76
C ARG A 54 -10.31 1.86 13.17
N ILE A 55 -9.40 0.98 13.59
CA ILE A 55 -8.03 0.94 13.04
C ILE A 55 -8.08 0.55 11.56
N GLY A 56 -8.84 -0.49 11.22
CA GLY A 56 -9.04 -0.92 9.84
C GLY A 56 -9.66 0.16 8.96
N PHE A 57 -10.70 0.83 9.43
CA PHE A 57 -11.38 1.91 8.71
C PHE A 57 -10.47 3.11 8.47
N ASN A 58 -9.70 3.53 9.49
CA ASN A 58 -8.71 4.59 9.33
C ASN A 58 -7.63 4.22 8.29
N GLY A 59 -7.23 2.94 8.24
CA GLY A 59 -6.33 2.43 7.21
C GLY A 59 -6.89 2.59 5.79
N ILE A 60 -8.17 2.28 5.59
CA ILE A 60 -8.84 2.46 4.28
C ILE A 60 -8.92 3.95 3.90
N ILE A 61 -9.28 4.84 4.83
CA ILE A 61 -9.32 6.29 4.56
C ILE A 61 -7.96 6.79 4.05
N ARG A 62 -6.86 6.36 4.70
CA ARG A 62 -5.50 6.74 4.30
C ARG A 62 -5.18 6.28 2.88
N LYS A 63 -5.57 5.06 2.51
CA LYS A 63 -5.34 4.50 1.16
C LYS A 63 -6.14 5.24 0.09
N VAL A 64 -7.40 5.58 0.38
CA VAL A 64 -8.22 6.43 -0.51
C VAL A 64 -7.56 7.80 -0.70
N TYR A 65 -7.04 8.39 0.38
CA TYR A 65 -6.29 9.65 0.30
C TYR A 65 -5.04 9.55 -0.59
N TYR A 66 -4.29 8.45 -0.52
CA TYR A 66 -3.14 8.22 -1.41
C TYR A 66 -3.54 8.16 -2.87
N LEU A 67 -4.63 7.46 -3.21
CA LEU A 67 -5.15 7.44 -4.58
C LEU A 67 -5.61 8.83 -5.05
N MET A 68 -6.22 9.64 -4.17
CA MET A 68 -6.59 11.02 -4.49
C MET A 68 -5.36 11.89 -4.81
N LEU A 69 -4.27 11.75 -4.04
CA LEU A 69 -3.02 12.47 -4.29
C LEU A 69 -2.37 12.04 -5.60
N VAL A 70 -2.27 10.73 -5.86
CA VAL A 70 -1.74 10.21 -7.14
C VAL A 70 -2.57 10.72 -8.32
N SER A 71 -3.90 10.67 -8.22
CA SER A 71 -4.81 11.18 -9.24
C SER A 71 -4.61 12.67 -9.49
N SER A 72 -4.40 13.45 -8.43
CA SER A 72 -4.10 14.89 -8.53
C SER A 72 -2.81 15.15 -9.30
N VAL A 73 -1.77 14.34 -9.09
CA VAL A 73 -0.50 14.46 -9.84
C VAL A 73 -0.69 14.11 -11.32
N TYR A 74 -1.49 13.09 -11.64
CA TYR A 74 -1.85 12.80 -13.04
C TYR A 74 -2.60 13.96 -13.69
N LEU A 75 -3.55 14.59 -12.99
CA LEU A 75 -4.25 15.76 -13.52
C LEU A 75 -3.30 16.94 -13.76
N LEU A 76 -2.33 17.16 -12.88
CA LEU A 76 -1.28 18.18 -13.09
C LEU A 76 -0.39 17.85 -14.29
N ALA A 77 -0.03 16.59 -14.48
CA ALA A 77 0.80 16.14 -15.60
C ALA A 77 0.15 16.37 -16.97
N VAL A 78 -1.19 16.44 -17.03
CA VAL A 78 -1.92 16.78 -18.27
C VAL A 78 -1.72 18.24 -18.68
N VAL A 79 -1.53 19.15 -17.73
CA VAL A 79 -1.51 20.60 -17.98
C VAL A 79 -0.11 21.23 -17.84
N VAL A 80 0.82 20.56 -17.17
CA VAL A 80 2.19 21.03 -16.96
C VAL A 80 3.16 20.23 -17.85
N PRO A 81 3.80 20.86 -18.86
CA PRO A 81 4.80 20.19 -19.69
C PRO A 81 6.03 19.74 -18.88
N GLY A 82 6.61 18.60 -19.22
CA GLY A 82 7.86 18.09 -18.65
C GLY A 82 7.71 17.27 -17.36
N ILE A 83 6.48 16.94 -16.94
CA ILE A 83 6.21 16.08 -15.78
C ILE A 83 5.28 14.92 -16.10
N GLU A 84 5.32 14.41 -17.34
CA GLU A 84 4.41 13.40 -17.88
C GLU A 84 4.41 12.11 -17.05
N TYR A 85 5.54 11.79 -16.42
CA TYR A 85 5.73 10.59 -15.59
C TYR A 85 5.57 10.84 -14.07
N ALA A 86 5.20 12.05 -13.66
CA ALA A 86 5.10 12.39 -12.23
C ALA A 86 4.02 11.57 -11.51
N GLY A 87 2.93 11.21 -12.21
CA GLY A 87 1.87 10.36 -11.66
C GLY A 87 2.37 8.95 -11.31
N ASP A 88 3.15 8.33 -12.20
CA ASP A 88 3.81 7.04 -11.95
C ASP A 88 4.79 7.14 -10.77
N GLY A 89 5.60 8.21 -10.75
CA GLY A 89 6.52 8.47 -9.64
C GLY A 89 5.81 8.61 -8.29
N ALA A 90 4.68 9.33 -8.26
CA ALA A 90 3.86 9.46 -7.06
C ALA A 90 3.30 8.10 -6.62
N ALA A 91 2.76 7.30 -7.55
CA ALA A 91 2.24 5.97 -7.25
C ALA A 91 3.33 5.07 -6.66
N ILE A 92 4.53 5.06 -7.24
CA ILE A 92 5.69 4.30 -6.74
C ILE A 92 6.09 4.76 -5.34
N ALA A 93 6.08 6.07 -5.07
CA ALA A 93 6.38 6.60 -3.74
C ALA A 93 5.39 6.07 -2.69
N PHE A 94 4.08 6.03 -3.02
CA PHE A 94 3.08 5.42 -2.13
C PHE A 94 3.24 3.90 -2.01
N CYS A 95 3.70 3.18 -3.04
CA CYS A 95 4.03 1.76 -2.91
C CYS A 95 5.09 1.52 -1.82
N VAL A 96 6.10 2.40 -1.72
CA VAL A 96 7.13 2.32 -0.67
C VAL A 96 6.52 2.56 0.71
N LEU A 97 5.56 3.49 0.85
CA LEU A 97 4.86 3.72 2.11
C LEU A 97 4.02 2.51 2.53
N GLU A 98 3.32 1.87 1.60
CA GLU A 98 2.58 0.64 1.85
C GLU A 98 3.53 -0.53 2.19
N PHE A 99 4.69 -0.63 1.53
CA PHE A 99 5.72 -1.62 1.87
C PHE A 99 6.21 -1.46 3.30
N ILE A 100 6.49 -0.23 3.74
CA ILE A 100 6.88 0.07 5.12
C ILE A 100 5.78 -0.42 6.08
N SER A 101 4.50 -0.11 5.79
CA SER A 101 3.36 -0.56 6.60
C SER A 101 3.26 -2.09 6.69
N ILE A 102 3.44 -2.80 5.57
CA ILE A 102 3.48 -4.28 5.52
C ILE A 102 4.60 -4.82 6.41
N THR A 103 5.80 -4.25 6.32
CA THR A 103 6.95 -4.70 7.13
C THR A 103 6.76 -4.40 8.63
N GLU A 104 6.08 -3.31 8.97
CA GLU A 104 5.69 -3.01 10.34
C GLU A 104 4.71 -4.05 10.89
N ASN A 105 3.69 -4.41 10.11
CA ASN A 105 2.74 -5.47 10.45
C ASN A 105 3.45 -6.81 10.66
N GLY A 106 4.37 -7.19 9.77
CA GLY A 106 5.20 -8.40 9.95
C GLY A 106 5.97 -8.41 11.26
N THR A 107 6.55 -7.26 11.62
CA THR A 107 7.28 -7.10 12.89
C THR A 107 6.34 -7.16 14.10
N LYS A 108 5.14 -6.57 14.03
CA LYS A 108 4.11 -6.64 15.08
C LYS A 108 3.55 -8.06 15.28
N MET A 109 3.63 -8.92 14.27
CA MET A 109 3.29 -10.34 14.37
C MET A 109 4.43 -11.19 14.96
N GLY A 110 5.60 -10.63 15.23
CA GLY A 110 6.77 -11.36 15.74
C GLY A 110 7.47 -12.21 14.68
N LEU A 111 7.24 -11.96 13.38
CA LEU A 111 7.92 -12.67 12.30
C LEU A 111 9.42 -12.31 12.27
N PRO A 112 10.29 -13.23 11.82
CA PRO A 112 11.73 -12.96 11.72
C PRO A 112 12.00 -11.85 10.69
N THR A 113 12.26 -10.65 11.20
CA THR A 113 12.54 -9.46 10.39
C THR A 113 14.05 -9.19 10.31
N PRO A 114 14.65 -9.06 9.12
CA PRO A 114 16.07 -8.70 8.95
C PRO A 114 16.41 -7.35 9.60
N ASN A 115 17.65 -7.20 10.09
CA ASN A 115 18.09 -5.98 10.76
C ASN A 115 17.97 -4.72 9.89
N PHE A 116 18.17 -4.84 8.57
CA PHE A 116 18.00 -3.73 7.64
C PHE A 116 16.57 -3.15 7.67
N ILE A 117 15.55 -4.02 7.68
CA ILE A 117 14.14 -3.59 7.76
C ILE A 117 13.84 -2.94 9.12
N LYS A 118 14.37 -3.50 10.22
CA LYS A 118 14.24 -2.90 11.55
C LYS A 118 14.84 -1.48 11.59
N ASN A 119 15.99 -1.27 10.96
CA ASN A 119 16.64 0.03 10.90
C ASN A 119 15.83 1.04 10.09
N ILE A 120 15.27 0.63 8.94
CA ILE A 120 14.37 1.49 8.15
C ILE A 120 13.16 1.90 9.00
N LEU A 121 12.51 0.94 9.67
CA LEU A 121 11.36 1.21 10.52
C LEU A 121 11.70 2.15 11.68
N ALA A 122 12.88 2.02 12.28
CA ALA A 122 13.34 2.92 13.33
C ALA A 122 13.49 4.35 12.82
N ILE A 123 14.12 4.54 11.66
CA ILE A 123 14.28 5.87 11.03
C ILE A 123 12.93 6.51 10.73
N VAL A 124 11.97 5.74 10.21
CA VAL A 124 10.63 6.25 9.88
C VAL A 124 9.88 6.67 11.14
N LYS A 125 9.98 5.90 12.23
CA LYS A 125 9.37 6.24 13.53
C LYS A 125 9.96 7.51 14.14
N ASP A 126 11.28 7.64 14.12
CA ASP A 126 11.99 8.79 14.71
C ASP A 126 11.60 10.11 14.01
N LYS A 127 11.54 10.10 12.67
CA LYS A 127 11.11 11.26 11.88
C LYS A 127 9.64 11.63 12.08
N THR A 128 8.78 10.68 12.44
CA THR A 128 7.37 10.96 12.74
C THR A 128 7.24 11.62 14.11
N ALA A 129 8.10 11.29 15.08
CA ALA A 129 8.08 11.87 16.43
C ALA A 129 8.60 13.32 16.49
N GLU A 130 9.57 13.69 15.65
CA GLU A 130 10.07 15.08 15.57
C GLU A 130 9.06 16.07 14.96
N GLY A 131 8.07 15.57 14.19
CA GLY A 131 7.03 16.39 13.56
C GLY A 131 5.89 16.83 14.49
N ASP A 132 5.70 16.15 15.63
CA ASP A 132 4.64 16.44 16.62
C ASP A 132 5.09 17.45 17.71
N THR A 133 6.31 17.98 17.63
CA THR A 133 6.88 18.90 18.64
C THR A 133 6.97 20.36 18.15
N LYS A 134 6.18 20.78 17.16
CA LYS A 134 6.12 22.18 16.69
C LYS A 134 4.70 22.71 16.55
#